data_AF-A0A1I5XGN2-F1
#
_entry.id   AF-A0A1I5XGN2-F1
#
_cell.length_a   1.000
_cell.length_b   1.000
_cell.length_c   1.000
_cell.angle_alpha   90.00
_cell.angle_beta   90.00
_cell.angle_gamma   90.00
#
_symmetry.space_group_name_H-M   'P 1'
#
loop_
_entity.id
_entity.type
_entity.pdbx_description
1 polymer ?
#
loop_
_entity_poly.entity_id
_entity_poly.type
_entity_poly.pdbx_seq_one_letter_code
_entity_poly.pdbx_strand_id
1 'polypeptide(L)' 'MLSTQIGKTIKQIRISKQLKQSAVAAAVGMSVTAYSDIERGKTNNITLTRLEQIANVLEVQVVEIISSISRSNSNHAN' A
#
# COMPACT_ATOMS: atom_id res chain seq x y z
N MET A 1 9.24 9.87 -0.55
CA MET A 1 9.13 9.28 -1.91
C MET A 1 7.77 8.63 -2.07
N LEU A 2 7.28 8.50 -3.32
CA LEU A 2 5.97 7.96 -3.66
C LEU A 2 5.70 6.58 -3.03
N SER A 3 6.70 5.70 -3.08
CA SER A 3 6.65 4.35 -2.51
C SER A 3 6.40 4.33 -1.01
N THR A 4 6.88 5.34 -0.28
CA THR A 4 6.64 5.49 1.16
C THR A 4 5.18 5.84 1.48
N GLN A 5 4.52 6.65 0.64
CA GLN A 5 3.12 7.01 0.84
C GLN A 5 2.22 5.81 0.55
N ILE A 6 2.43 5.13 -0.58
CA ILE A 6 1.72 3.89 -0.93
C ILE A 6 1.89 2.84 0.17
N GLY A 7 3.13 2.57 0.61
CA GLY A 7 3.41 1.60 1.66
C GLY A 7 2.70 1.90 2.98
N LYS A 8 2.68 3.18 3.39
CA LYS A 8 1.95 3.62 4.59
C LYS A 8 0.45 3.39 4.45
N THR A 9 -0.14 3.70 3.29
CA THR A 9 -1.58 3.49 3.05
C THR A 9 -1.93 2.01 3.08
N ILE A 10 -1.15 1.15 2.41
CA ILE A 10 -1.31 -0.31 2.46
C ILE A 10 -1.30 -0.80 3.93
N LYS A 11 -0.31 -0.34 4.71
CA LYS A 11 -0.19 -0.70 6.13
C LYS A 11 -1.41 -0.27 6.95
N GLN A 12 -1.91 0.95 6.73
CA GLN A 12 -3.07 1.48 7.44
C GLN A 12 -4.33 0.65 7.16
N ILE A 13 -4.59 0.36 5.89
CA ILE A 13 -5.73 -0.48 5.47
C ILE A 13 -5.59 -1.89 6.04
N ARG A 14 -4.40 -2.49 6.00
CA ARG A 14 -4.18 -3.82 6.58
C ARG A 14 -4.49 -3.84 8.08
N ILE A 15 -4.02 -2.84 8.82
CA ILE A 15 -4.22 -2.77 10.28
C ILE A 15 -5.69 -2.53 10.62
N SER A 16 -6.42 -1.68 9.87
CA SER A 16 -7.85 -1.47 10.11
C SER A 16 -8.66 -2.76 9.88
N LYS A 17 -8.19 -3.63 9.00
CA LYS A 17 -8.74 -4.98 8.77
C LYS A 17 -8.20 -6.06 9.71
N GLN A 18 -7.36 -5.69 10.68
CA GLN A 18 -6.76 -6.60 11.66
C GLN A 18 -5.97 -7.78 11.03
N LEU A 19 -5.48 -7.60 9.80
CA LEU A 19 -4.76 -8.63 9.08
C LEU A 19 -3.28 -8.63 9.47
N LYS A 20 -2.70 -9.82 9.66
CA LYS A 20 -1.25 -9.97 9.84
C LYS A 20 -0.53 -9.79 8.51
N GLN A 21 0.70 -9.27 8.54
CA GLN A 21 1.55 -9.18 7.34
C GLN A 21 1.74 -10.54 6.66
N SER A 22 1.89 -11.61 7.47
CA SER A 22 2.02 -12.98 6.96
C SER A 22 0.80 -13.48 6.20
N ALA A 23 -0.41 -13.09 6.63
CA ALA A 23 -1.64 -13.47 5.96
C ALA A 23 -1.75 -12.83 4.57
N VAL A 24 -1.48 -11.52 4.48
CA VAL A 24 -1.50 -10.80 3.20
C VAL A 24 -0.40 -11.30 2.27
N ALA A 25 0.82 -11.48 2.79
CA ALA A 25 1.94 -11.98 2.01
C ALA A 25 1.66 -13.38 1.43
N ALA A 26 1.08 -14.28 2.21
CA ALA A 26 0.68 -15.61 1.75
C ALA A 26 -0.38 -15.53 0.64
N ALA A 27 -1.43 -14.72 0.82
CA ALA A 27 -2.51 -14.57 -0.16
C ALA A 27 -2.03 -13.94 -1.48
N VAL A 28 -1.04 -13.03 -1.42
CA VAL A 28 -0.44 -12.39 -2.60
C VAL A 28 0.66 -13.27 -3.24
N GLY A 29 1.09 -14.35 -2.58
CA GLY A 29 2.16 -15.22 -3.05
C GLY A 29 3.55 -14.57 -2.98
N MET A 30 3.87 -13.90 -1.88
CA MET A 30 5.18 -13.29 -1.63
C MET A 30 5.70 -13.57 -0.21
N SER A 31 6.99 -13.29 0.02
CA SER A 31 7.56 -13.40 1.36
C SER A 31 7.03 -12.30 2.28
N VAL A 32 6.92 -12.60 3.58
CA VAL A 32 6.53 -11.62 4.60
C VAL A 32 7.51 -10.44 4.64
N THR A 33 8.80 -10.69 4.40
CA THR A 33 9.83 -9.65 4.31
C THR A 33 9.57 -8.71 3.13
N ALA A 34 9.30 -9.24 1.93
CA ALA A 34 9.00 -8.42 0.76
C ALA A 34 7.74 -7.56 0.96
N TYR A 35 6.69 -8.14 1.56
CA TYR A 35 5.49 -7.38 1.92
C TYR A 35 5.80 -6.29 2.97
N SER A 36 6.62 -6.60 3.97
CA SER A 36 7.06 -5.63 4.98
C SER A 36 7.95 -4.52 4.40
N ASP A 37 8.75 -4.80 3.38
CA ASP A 37 9.52 -3.79 2.64
C ASP A 37 8.60 -2.85 1.85
N ILE A 38 7.53 -3.37 1.24
CA ILE A 38 6.50 -2.56 0.59
C ILE A 38 5.85 -1.61 1.61
N GLU A 39 5.39 -2.11 2.75
CA GLU A 39 4.74 -1.28 3.78
C GLU A 39 5.67 -0.18 4.35
N ARG A 40 6.98 -0.41 4.33
CA ARG A 40 7.99 0.57 4.75
C ARG A 40 8.46 1.49 3.62
N GLY A 41 7.99 1.27 2.40
CA GLY A 41 8.40 2.03 1.22
C GLY A 41 9.84 1.77 0.79
N LYS A 42 10.41 0.60 1.12
CA LYS A 42 11.75 0.17 0.69
C LYS A 42 11.77 -0.44 -0.71
N THR A 43 10.60 -0.81 -1.22
CA THR A 43 10.44 -1.30 -2.59
C THR A 43 10.34 -0.11 -3.55
N ASN A 44 11.38 0.08 -4.38
CA ASN A 44 11.45 1.19 -5.32
C ASN A 44 10.51 1.03 -6.53
N ASN A 45 10.22 -0.21 -6.94
CA ASN A 45 9.39 -0.51 -8.10
C ASN A 45 8.28 -1.50 -7.75
N ILE A 46 7.14 -0.99 -7.28
CA ILE A 46 5.91 -1.79 -7.13
C ILE A 46 5.11 -1.69 -8.43
N THR A 47 4.78 -2.84 -9.03
CA THR A 47 4.00 -2.87 -10.26
C THR A 47 2.52 -2.66 -9.98
N LEU A 48 1.77 -2.17 -10.97
CA LEU A 48 0.31 -2.02 -10.87
C LEU A 48 -0.36 -3.37 -10.59
N THR A 49 0.04 -4.44 -11.29
CA THR A 49 -0.47 -5.80 -11.04
C THR A 49 -0.26 -6.23 -9.59
N ARG A 50 0.88 -5.88 -8.99
CA ARG A 50 1.12 -6.22 -7.58
C ARG A 50 0.25 -5.41 -6.65
N LEU A 51 0.03 -4.14 -6.98
CA LEU A 51 -0.86 -3.26 -6.24
C LEU A 51 -2.32 -3.76 -6.29
N GLU A 52 -2.79 -4.21 -7.46
CA GLU A 52 -4.09 -4.85 -7.64
C GLU A 52 -4.25 -6.11 -6.79
N GLN A 53 -3.25 -6.99 -6.77
CA GLN A 53 -3.29 -8.19 -5.93
C GLN A 53 -3.39 -7.85 -4.44
N ILE A 54 -2.63 -6.86 -3.98
CA ILE A 54 -2.70 -6.39 -2.59
C ILE A 54 -4.08 -5.77 -2.32
N ALA A 55 -4.59 -4.93 -3.23
CA ALA A 55 -5.90 -4.32 -3.10
C ALA A 55 -7.03 -5.36 -2.99
N ASN A 56 -6.96 -6.42 -3.81
CA ASN A 56 -7.91 -7.53 -3.77
C ASN A 56 -7.90 -8.26 -2.42
N VAL A 57 -6.71 -8.58 -1.89
CA VAL A 57 -6.59 -9.23 -0.57
C VAL A 57 -7.04 -8.31 0.57
N LEU A 58 -6.83 -7.01 0.42
CA LEU A 58 -7.31 -6.01 1.35
C LEU A 58 -8.77 -5.60 1.10
N GLU A 59 -9.45 -6.18 0.10
CA GLU A 59 -10.82 -5.86 -0.33
C GLU A 59 -11.09 -4.34 -0.41
N VAL A 60 -10.21 -3.64 -1.12
CA VAL A 60 -10.32 -2.21 -1.43
C VAL A 60 -10.05 -2.00 -2.91
N GLN A 61 -10.46 -0.85 -3.44
CA GLN A 61 -10.06 -0.47 -4.79
C GLN A 61 -8.63 0.04 -4.80
N VAL A 62 -7.89 -0.19 -5.89
CA VAL A 62 -6.52 0.33 -6.07
C VAL A 62 -6.44 1.85 -5.89
N VAL A 63 -7.48 2.57 -6.30
CA VAL A 63 -7.56 4.04 -6.14
C VAL A 63 -7.50 4.46 -4.68
N GLU A 64 -8.02 3.66 -3.73
CA GLU A 64 -7.96 3.98 -2.31
C GLU A 64 -6.52 3.95 -1.81
N ILE A 65 -5.70 3.02 -2.31
CA ILE A 65 -4.27 2.94 -1.98
C ILE A 65 -3.50 4.13 -2.57
N ILE A 66 -3.85 4.55 -3.79
CA ILE A 66 -3.16 5.64 -4.52
C ILE A 66 -3.62 7.02 -4.06
N SER A 67 -4.83 7.16 -3.52
CA SER A 67 -5.43 8.45 -3.15
C SER A 67 -4.58 9.30 -2.21
N SER A 68 -3.71 8.68 -1.40
CA SER A 68 -2.80 9.37 -0.49
C SER A 68 -1.68 10.16 -1.17
N ILE A 69 -1.47 9.95 -2.47
CA ILE A 69 -0.44 10.60 -3.29
C ILE A 69 -0.77 12.08 -3.54
N SER A 70 -2.04 12.48 -3.42
CA SER A 70 -2.48 13.87 -3.67
C SER A 70 -2.83 14.62 -2.40
N ARG A 71 -1.82 15.11 -1.64
CA ARG A 71 -1.96 16.21 -0.65
C ARG A 71 -0.66 17.00 -0.45
N SER A 72 -0.16 17.67 -1.48
CA SER A 72 0.88 18.70 -1.31
C SER A 72 0.60 20.04 -2.00
N ASN A 73 -0.58 20.23 -2.62
CA ASN A 73 -1.00 21.52 -3.17
C ASN A 73 -2.32 21.98 -2.54
N SER A 74 -2.26 22.48 -1.31
CA SER A 74 -3.32 23.31 -0.72
C SER A 74 -2.66 24.46 0.03
N ASN A 75 -1.99 25.33 -0.72
CA ASN A 75 -1.67 26.71 -0.37
C ASN A 75 -1.79 27.48 -1.67
N HIS A 76 -2.98 27.95 -2.03
CA HIS A 76 -3.28 29.13 -2.86
C HIS A 76 -4.79 29.38 -2.70
N ALA A 77 -5.16 29.79 -1.49
CA ALA A 77 -6.37 30.57 -1.24
C ALA A 77 -5.88 31.95 -0.80
N ASN A 78 -5.73 32.85 -1.77
CA ASN A 78 -5.77 34.30 -1.57
C ASN A 78 -6.45 34.89 -2.81
#